data_AF-A0A3D4DBA5-F1
#
_entry.id   AF-A0A3D4DBA5-F1
#
_cell.length_a   1.000
_cell.length_b   1.000
_cell.length_c   1.000
_cell.angle_alpha   90.00
_cell.angle_beta   90.00
_cell.angle_gamma   90.00
#
_symmetry.space_group_name_H-M   'P 1'
#
loop_
_entity.id
_entity.type
_entity.pdbx_description
1 polymer ?
#
loop_
_entity_poly.entity_id
_entity_poly.type
_entity_poly.pdbx_seq_one_letter_code
_entity_poly.pdbx_strand_id
1 'polypeptide(L)'
;MTKKEQHPGGVKLTAKTARTLAMQEFGTARGLTKSTSFVGVYFMEFGNLRIEICADTACIVVRVVLSHGTGSSAKYFDPDTLQENFKAIDKHREDEDRAIISDWVNLNGPEYCRKQVEEIWTRGG
;
A
#
# COMPACT_ATOMS: atom_id res chain seq x y z
N MET A 1 -0.43 -22.46 -11.49
CA MET A 1 -0.87 -21.39 -12.41
C MET A 1 0.11 -20.23 -12.30
N THR A 2 0.88 -19.99 -13.36
CA THR A 2 1.91 -18.95 -13.41
C THR A 2 1.23 -17.59 -13.49
N LYS A 3 1.35 -16.78 -12.44
CA LYS A 3 0.78 -15.42 -12.39
C LYS A 3 1.53 -14.60 -13.45
N LYS A 4 0.84 -14.25 -14.55
CA LYS A 4 1.35 -13.36 -15.60
C LYS A 4 1.89 -12.09 -14.96
N GLU A 5 3.16 -11.79 -15.20
CA GLU A 5 3.78 -10.52 -14.88
C GLU A 5 3.15 -9.42 -15.76
N GLN A 6 2.00 -8.92 -15.32
CA GLN A 6 1.43 -7.72 -15.90
C GLN A 6 2.37 -6.57 -15.55
N HIS A 7 2.99 -6.00 -16.57
CA HIS A 7 3.67 -4.72 -16.51
C HIS A 7 2.73 -3.68 -17.12
N PRO A 8 1.79 -3.07 -16.37
CA PRO A 8 0.94 -2.01 -16.89
C PRO A 8 1.63 -0.67 -16.62
N GLY A 9 2.51 -0.20 -17.52
CA GLY A 9 2.93 1.22 -17.59
C GLY A 9 3.25 1.94 -16.26
N GLY A 10 3.70 1.21 -15.25
CA GLY A 10 3.76 1.68 -13.87
C GLY A 10 5.06 2.42 -13.58
N VAL A 11 5.07 3.18 -12.49
CA VAL A 11 6.25 3.83 -11.95
C VAL A 11 7.44 2.87 -11.95
N LYS A 12 8.57 3.28 -12.54
CA LYS A 12 9.78 2.47 -12.55
C LYS A 12 10.63 2.76 -11.31
N LEU A 13 10.52 1.92 -10.28
CA LEU A 13 11.38 2.04 -9.10
C LEU A 13 12.81 1.61 -9.42
N THR A 14 13.74 2.55 -9.34
CA THR A 14 15.18 2.31 -9.53
C THR A 14 15.89 2.09 -8.19
N ALA A 15 17.06 1.44 -8.22
CA ALA A 15 17.89 1.26 -7.04
C ALA A 15 18.35 2.60 -6.42
N LYS A 16 18.57 3.62 -7.27
CA LYS A 16 18.92 4.97 -6.83
C LYS A 16 17.76 5.58 -6.04
N THR A 17 16.56 5.53 -6.61
CA THR A 17 15.34 6.05 -5.97
C THR A 17 15.05 5.35 -4.65
N ALA A 18 15.14 4.01 -4.62
CA ALA A 18 14.93 3.24 -3.40
C ALA A 18 15.96 3.59 -2.30
N ARG A 19 17.24 3.77 -2.67
CA ARG A 19 18.27 4.25 -1.73
C ARG A 19 17.99 5.66 -1.20
N THR A 20 17.56 6.58 -2.08
CA THR A 20 17.21 7.94 -1.67
C THR A 20 16.07 7.94 -0.65
N LEU A 21 14.99 7.21 -0.92
CA LEU A 21 13.86 7.10 0.01
C LEU A 21 14.25 6.43 1.33
N ALA A 22 15.07 5.37 1.29
CA ALA A 22 15.56 4.73 2.51
C ALA A 22 16.40 5.70 3.38
N MET A 23 17.28 6.48 2.76
CA MET A 23 18.07 7.49 3.46
C MET A 23 17.20 8.62 4.01
N GLN A 24 16.21 9.08 3.24
CA GLN A 24 15.29 10.15 3.62
C GLN A 24 14.44 9.77 4.84
N GLU A 25 13.80 8.59 4.82
CA GLU A 25 12.82 8.21 5.84
C GLU A 25 13.44 7.52 7.06
N PHE A 26 14.58 6.84 6.89
CA PHE A 26 15.19 6.03 7.97
C PHE A 26 16.62 6.43 8.31
N GLY A 27 17.20 7.43 7.61
CA GLY A 27 18.57 7.88 7.83
C GLY A 27 19.65 6.88 7.38
N THR A 28 19.26 5.79 6.71
CA THR A 28 20.20 4.77 6.22
C THR A 28 19.59 3.94 5.10
N ALA A 29 20.44 3.49 4.18
CA ALA A 29 20.09 2.49 3.17
C ALA A 29 20.93 1.20 3.32
N ARG A 30 21.56 1.01 4.49
CA ARG A 30 22.35 -0.17 4.79
C ARG A 30 21.44 -1.41 4.84
N GLY A 31 21.82 -2.48 4.15
CA GLY A 31 21.02 -3.69 4.08
C GLY A 31 19.86 -3.62 3.07
N LEU A 32 19.74 -2.54 2.30
CA LEU A 32 18.76 -2.47 1.21
C LEU A 32 19.13 -3.45 0.10
N THR A 33 18.22 -4.38 -0.16
CA THR A 33 18.37 -5.44 -1.16
C THR A 33 17.20 -5.42 -2.12
N LYS A 34 17.45 -5.80 -3.37
CA LYS A 34 16.39 -5.92 -4.38
C LYS A 34 15.71 -7.28 -4.23
N SER A 35 14.39 -7.30 -4.23
CA SER A 35 13.62 -8.55 -4.27
C SER A 35 13.91 -9.34 -5.53
N THR A 36 14.16 -10.63 -5.34
CA THR A 36 14.26 -11.62 -6.42
C THR A 36 12.90 -12.17 -6.82
N SER A 37 11.91 -12.07 -5.92
CA SER A 37 10.56 -12.65 -6.11
C SER A 37 9.54 -11.63 -6.65
N PHE A 38 9.80 -10.33 -6.48
CA PHE A 38 8.90 -9.26 -6.90
C PHE A 38 9.67 -8.21 -7.70
N VAL A 39 9.25 -7.99 -8.94
CA VAL A 39 9.85 -6.99 -9.82
C VAL A 39 9.62 -5.60 -9.24
N GLY A 40 10.70 -4.81 -9.13
CA GLY A 40 10.60 -3.41 -8.68
C GLY A 40 10.32 -3.25 -7.19
N VAL A 41 10.66 -4.24 -6.36
CA VAL A 41 10.57 -4.14 -4.89
C VAL A 41 11.97 -4.18 -4.28
N TYR A 42 12.20 -3.32 -3.30
CA TYR A 42 13.40 -3.29 -2.47
C TYR A 42 13.01 -3.47 -1.00
N PHE A 43 13.84 -4.15 -0.23
CA PHE A 43 13.59 -4.34 1.19
C PHE A 43 14.86 -4.18 2.02
N MET A 44 14.70 -3.77 3.27
CA MET A 44 15.75 -3.74 4.28
C MET A 44 15.16 -4.10 5.64
N GLU A 45 15.99 -4.61 6.53
CA GLU A 45 15.61 -4.92 7.90
C GLU A 45 16.18 -3.88 8.87
N PHE A 46 15.36 -3.51 9.85
CA PHE A 46 15.74 -2.62 10.94
C PHE A 46 15.23 -3.17 12.27
N GLY A 47 16.07 -3.97 12.94
CA GLY A 47 15.65 -4.72 14.12
C GLY A 47 14.50 -5.67 13.79
N ASN A 48 13.37 -5.50 14.46
CA ASN A 48 12.15 -6.31 14.24
C ASN A 48 11.20 -5.71 13.18
N LEU A 49 11.69 -4.73 12.41
CA LEU A 49 10.95 -4.11 11.32
C LEU A 49 11.51 -4.56 9.98
N ARG A 50 10.61 -4.84 9.05
CA ARG A 50 10.92 -4.99 7.64
C ARG A 50 10.37 -3.79 6.90
N ILE A 51 11.24 -3.12 6.16
CA ILE A 51 10.91 -1.98 5.32
C ILE A 51 10.82 -2.51 3.89
N GLU A 52 9.75 -2.14 3.19
CA GLU A 52 9.50 -2.49 1.81
C GLU A 52 9.26 -1.22 1.00
N ILE A 53 9.99 -1.06 -0.10
CA ILE A 53 9.85 0.05 -1.04
C ILE A 53 9.42 -0.53 -2.38
N CYS A 54 8.21 -0.18 -2.80
CA CYS A 54 7.53 -0.77 -3.96
C CYS A 54 7.07 0.33 -4.91
N ALA A 55 7.16 0.08 -6.21
CA ALA A 55 6.38 0.86 -7.17
C ALA A 55 4.92 0.40 -7.18
N ASP A 56 4.01 1.37 -7.21
CA ASP A 56 2.61 1.19 -7.58
C ASP A 56 2.35 1.87 -8.94
N THR A 57 1.13 1.75 -9.44
CA THR A 57 0.66 2.33 -10.71
C THR A 57 0.93 3.83 -10.84
N ALA A 58 0.82 4.62 -9.76
CA ALA A 58 0.97 6.08 -9.80
C ALA A 58 1.92 6.66 -8.75
N CYS A 59 2.48 5.85 -7.85
CA CYS A 59 3.31 6.33 -6.75
C CYS A 59 4.33 5.27 -6.32
N ILE A 60 5.21 5.64 -5.40
CA ILE A 60 6.09 4.72 -4.69
C ILE A 60 5.56 4.55 -3.28
N VAL A 61 5.38 3.31 -2.84
CA VAL A 61 4.91 2.99 -1.49
C VAL A 61 6.11 2.56 -0.65
N VAL A 62 6.29 3.18 0.51
CA VAL A 62 7.23 2.75 1.55
C VAL A 62 6.38 2.16 2.68
N ARG A 63 6.44 0.85 2.86
CA ARG A 63 5.73 0.13 3.91
C ARG A 63 6.71 -0.33 4.99
N VAL A 64 6.33 -0.18 6.24
CA VAL A 64 7.01 -0.76 7.39
C VAL A 64 6.09 -1.81 7.97
N VAL A 65 6.58 -3.04 8.11
CA VAL A 65 5.85 -4.15 8.71
C VAL A 65 6.62 -4.71 9.91
N LEU A 66 5.90 -5.11 10.95
CA LEU A 66 6.48 -5.88 12.05
C LEU A 66 6.81 -7.29 11.55
N SER A 67 8.06 -7.74 11.72
CA SER A 67 8.48 -9.08 11.25
C SER A 67 7.70 -10.23 11.88
N HIS A 68 7.15 -10.02 13.08
CA HIS A 68 6.43 -11.04 13.86
C HIS A 68 5.11 -10.50 14.46
N GLY A 69 4.51 -9.48 13.84
CA GLY A 69 3.26 -8.87 14.31
C GLY A 69 2.33 -8.48 13.17
N THR A 70 1.15 -7.98 13.50
CA THR A 70 0.11 -7.56 12.53
C THR A 70 0.16 -6.06 12.20
N GLY A 71 1.02 -5.29 12.88
CA GLY A 71 1.17 -3.86 12.64
C GLY A 71 1.91 -3.58 11.33
N SER A 72 1.32 -2.72 10.50
CA SER A 72 2.01 -2.10 9.37
C SER A 72 1.66 -0.61 9.26
N SER A 73 2.57 0.15 8.67
CA SER A 73 2.37 1.54 8.29
C SER A 73 2.90 1.76 6.89
N ALA A 74 2.30 2.66 6.13
CA ALA A 74 2.73 2.97 4.77
C ALA A 74 2.71 4.48 4.53
N LYS A 75 3.73 4.95 3.80
CA LYS A 75 3.77 6.27 3.19
C LYS A 75 3.82 6.14 1.67
N TYR A 76 3.31 7.15 0.99
CA TYR A 76 3.20 7.18 -0.47
C TYR A 76 3.98 8.37 -0.98
N PHE A 77 4.74 8.18 -2.05
CA PHE A 77 5.64 9.19 -2.59
C PHE A 77 5.40 9.38 -4.07
N ASP A 78 5.49 10.63 -4.51
CA ASP A 78 5.52 10.97 -5.92
C ASP A 78 6.81 10.43 -6.55
N PRO A 79 6.73 9.74 -7.69
CA PRO A 79 7.88 9.03 -8.26
C PRO A 79 8.97 9.95 -8.81
N ASP A 80 8.62 11.18 -9.18
CA ASP A 80 9.54 12.14 -9.81
C ASP A 80 10.19 13.05 -8.77
N THR A 81 9.40 13.50 -7.78
CA THR A 81 9.84 14.47 -6.76
C THR A 81 10.27 13.81 -5.44
N LEU A 82 9.85 12.56 -5.19
CA LEU A 82 10.06 11.84 -3.92
C LEU A 82 9.49 12.54 -2.68
N GLN A 83 8.57 13.48 -2.89
CA GLN A 83 7.79 14.08 -1.81
C GLN A 83 6.58 13.20 -1.48
N GLU A 84 6.10 13.30 -0.24
CA GLU A 84 4.92 12.57 0.21
C GLU A 84 3.69 12.97 -0.63
N ASN A 85 3.02 11.98 -1.21
CA ASN A 85 1.89 12.16 -2.10
C ASN A 85 0.58 11.94 -1.33
N PHE A 86 0.09 13.02 -0.71
CA PHE A 86 -1.15 12.99 0.08
C PHE A 86 -2.38 12.56 -0.73
N LYS A 87 -2.45 12.92 -2.02
CA LYS A 87 -3.55 12.48 -2.90
C LYS A 87 -3.56 10.97 -3.11
N ALA A 88 -2.38 10.34 -3.17
CA ALA A 88 -2.28 8.89 -3.26
C ALA A 88 -2.71 8.21 -1.95
N ILE A 89 -2.45 8.82 -0.80
CA ILE A 89 -2.95 8.35 0.50
C ILE A 89 -4.49 8.36 0.51
N ASP A 90 -5.10 9.48 0.14
CA ASP A 90 -6.57 9.61 0.14
C ASP A 90 -7.21 8.62 -0.80
N LYS A 91 -6.70 8.49 -2.03
CA LYS A 91 -7.19 7.50 -2.99
C LYS A 91 -7.04 6.07 -2.47
N HIS A 92 -5.91 5.74 -1.85
CA HIS A 92 -5.70 4.41 -1.30
C HIS A 92 -6.74 4.09 -0.21
N ARG A 93 -7.04 5.05 0.67
CA ARG A 93 -8.08 4.91 1.69
C ARG A 93 -9.46 4.73 1.07
N GLU A 94 -9.80 5.51 0.04
CA GLU A 94 -11.07 5.36 -0.68
C GLU A 94 -11.20 3.98 -1.34
N ASP A 95 -10.11 3.46 -1.92
CA ASP A 95 -10.08 2.13 -2.54
C ASP A 95 -10.21 1.01 -1.49
N GLU A 96 -9.56 1.15 -0.32
CA GLU A 96 -9.71 0.23 0.82
C GLU A 96 -11.15 0.25 1.38
N ASP A 97 -11.72 1.45 1.61
CA ASP A 97 -13.10 1.60 2.09
C ASP A 97 -14.10 0.98 1.11
N ARG A 98 -13.90 1.21 -0.20
CA ARG A 98 -14.71 0.59 -1.25
C ARG A 98 -14.60 -0.94 -1.24
N ALA A 99 -13.40 -1.48 -1.03
CA ALA A 99 -13.19 -2.92 -0.95
C ALA A 99 -13.91 -3.51 0.27
N ILE A 100 -13.80 -2.89 1.44
CA ILE A 100 -14.51 -3.31 2.66
C ILE A 100 -16.02 -3.32 2.45
N ILE A 101 -16.57 -2.24 1.88
CA ILE A 101 -18.00 -2.15 1.58
C ILE A 101 -18.41 -3.22 0.57
N SER A 102 -17.65 -3.39 -0.50
CA SER A 102 -17.90 -4.43 -1.51
C SER A 102 -17.92 -5.83 -0.89
N ASP A 103 -16.94 -6.16 -0.05
CA ASP A 103 -16.86 -7.46 0.62
C ASP A 103 -18.03 -7.68 1.57
N TRP A 104 -18.43 -6.65 2.31
CA TRP A 104 -19.61 -6.71 3.17
C TRP A 104 -20.89 -7.00 2.37
N VAL A 105 -21.07 -6.32 1.22
CA VAL A 105 -22.22 -6.56 0.32
C VAL A 105 -22.17 -7.96 -0.28
N ASN A 106 -20.99 -8.42 -0.73
CA ASN A 106 -20.82 -9.75 -1.30
C ASN A 106 -21.07 -10.87 -0.28
N LEU A 107 -20.72 -10.66 0.99
CA LEU A 107 -20.89 -11.64 2.06
C LEU A 107 -22.35 -11.77 2.51
N ASN A 108 -23.06 -10.64 2.64
CA ASN A 108 -24.39 -10.61 3.26
C ASN A 108 -25.54 -10.53 2.24
N GLY A 109 -25.25 -10.11 1.01
CA GLY A 109 -26.22 -9.86 -0.04
C GLY A 109 -26.79 -8.43 0.03
N PRO A 110 -27.09 -7.82 -1.14
CA PRO A 110 -27.46 -6.40 -1.22
C PRO A 110 -28.75 -6.05 -0.48
N GLU A 111 -29.73 -6.96 -0.41
CA GLU A 111 -31.00 -6.73 0.28
C GLU A 111 -30.84 -6.64 1.80
N TYR A 112 -30.02 -7.51 2.39
CA TYR A 112 -29.70 -7.44 3.82
C TYR A 112 -28.99 -6.12 4.14
N CYS A 113 -28.00 -5.77 3.31
CA CYS A 113 -27.23 -4.55 3.45
C CYS A 113 -28.09 -3.30 3.40
N ARG A 114 -29.00 -3.21 2.42
CA ARG A 114 -29.95 -2.12 2.27
C ARG A 114 -30.84 -1.97 3.51
N LYS A 115 -31.38 -3.07 4.02
CA LYS A 115 -32.24 -3.06 5.22
C LYS A 115 -31.51 -2.50 6.44
N GLN A 116 -30.24 -2.87 6.65
CA GLN A 116 -29.42 -2.34 7.75
C GLN A 116 -29.19 -0.83 7.63
N VAL A 117 -28.91 -0.32 6.43
CA VAL A 117 -28.75 1.13 6.20
C VAL A 117 -30.07 1.87 6.49
N GLU A 118 -31.20 1.35 6.01
CA GLU A 118 -32.53 1.94 6.24
C GLU A 118 -32.90 1.95 7.74
N GLU A 119 -32.59 0.88 8.49
CA GLU A 119 -32.81 0.80 9.94
C GLU A 119 -31.97 1.82 10.74
N ILE A 120 -30.70 2.03 10.36
CA ILE A 120 -29.85 3.05 10.98
C ILE A 120 -30.39 4.46 10.69
N TRP A 121 -30.73 4.71 9.43
CA TRP A 121 -31.23 6.02 8.99
C TRP A 121 -32.56 6.41 9.65
N THR A 122 -33.43 5.43 9.91
CA THR A 122 -34.73 5.66 10.57
C THR A 122 -34.65 5.74 12.10
N ARG A 123 -33.60 5.18 12.73
CA ARG A 123 -33.39 5.25 14.19
C ARG A 123 -32.53 6.45 14.64
N GLY A 124 -31.80 7.08 13.74
CA GLY A 124 -30.89 8.19 14.02
C GLY A 124 -31.35 9.57 13.53
N GLY A 125 -32.60 9.71 13.10
CA GLY A 125 -33.22 10.98 12.69
C GLY A 125 -34.03 11.63 13.81
#